data_AF-A0A1C6I2S9-F1
#
_entry.id   AF-A0A1C6I2S9-F1
#
_cell.length_a   1.000
_cell.length_b   1.000
_cell.length_c   1.000
_cell.angle_alpha   90.00
_cell.angle_beta   90.00
_cell.angle_gamma   90.00
#
_symmetry.space_group_name_H-M   'P 1'
#
loop_
_entity.id
_entity.type
_entity.pdbx_description
1 polymer ?
#
loop_
_entity_poly.entity_id
_entity_poly.type
_entity_poly.pdbx_seq_one_letter_code
_entity_poly.pdbx_strand_id
1 'polypeptide(L)'
;MQRKNRGEGTSLPMGELVKDPAALARLAQSGEARQLVSLLKQSGGVQEAARAAADGDPGQLMQMMDRLLNTREGAELVERISWQAKESGLS
;
A
#
# COMPACT_ATOMS: atom_id res chain seq x y z
N MET A 1 -13.86 -28.39 20.22
CA MET A 1 -14.11 -27.11 20.93
C MET A 1 -13.03 -26.13 20.45
N GLN A 2 -13.36 -25.12 19.63
CA GLN A 2 -13.69 -23.74 20.07
C GLN A 2 -12.49 -23.07 20.79
N ARG A 3 -11.87 -21.96 20.39
CA ARG A 3 -12.24 -20.74 19.61
C ARG A 3 -10.90 -20.02 19.20
N LYS A 4 -10.77 -19.02 18.32
CA LYS A 4 -11.44 -17.72 18.19
C LYS A 4 -11.06 -17.02 16.87
N ASN A 5 -12.08 -16.45 16.20
CA ASN A 5 -11.99 -15.36 15.23
C ASN A 5 -11.15 -14.17 15.75
N ARG A 6 -10.28 -13.61 14.90
CA ARG A 6 -9.78 -12.21 14.92
C ARG A 6 -8.97 -12.02 13.63
N GLY A 7 -9.58 -11.65 12.50
CA GLY A 7 -9.97 -10.28 12.22
C GLY A 7 -8.84 -9.61 11.44
N GLU A 8 -8.72 -9.90 10.15
CA GLU A 8 -7.83 -9.16 9.24
C GLU A 8 -8.70 -8.65 8.10
N GLY A 9 -9.46 -7.60 8.42
CA GLY A 9 -10.16 -6.84 7.39
C GLY A 9 -9.11 -6.26 6.47
N THR A 10 -9.12 -6.67 5.19
CA THR A 10 -8.45 -6.03 4.06
C THR A 10 -7.25 -5.17 4.46
N SER A 11 -6.27 -5.79 5.15
CA SER A 11 -5.05 -5.08 5.51
C SER A 11 -4.27 -5.07 4.22
N LEU A 12 -4.19 -3.91 3.58
CA LEU A 12 -3.37 -3.71 2.39
C LEU A 12 -2.02 -4.42 2.60
N PRO A 13 -1.48 -5.15 1.61
CA PRO A 13 -0.21 -5.88 1.74
C PRO A 13 0.95 -4.98 2.20
N MET A 14 0.78 -3.66 2.12
CA MET A 14 1.58 -2.66 2.83
C MET A 14 1.93 -3.06 4.27
N GLY A 15 0.99 -3.58 5.08
CA GLY A 15 1.24 -3.90 6.49
C GLY A 15 2.28 -5.01 6.72
N GLU A 16 2.41 -5.95 5.79
CA GLU A 16 3.45 -6.99 5.81
C GLU A 16 4.70 -6.56 5.06
N LEU A 17 4.53 -5.75 4.02
CA LEU A 17 5.62 -5.10 3.30
C LEU A 17 6.50 -4.28 4.26
N VAL A 18 5.94 -3.60 5.28
CA VAL A 18 6.74 -2.88 6.28
C VAL A 18 7.53 -3.80 7.21
N LYS A 19 7.13 -5.06 7.36
CA LYS A 19 7.79 -6.02 8.25
C LYS A 19 9.00 -6.69 7.62
N ASP A 20 9.09 -6.72 6.29
CA ASP A 20 10.24 -7.24 5.55
C ASP A 20 10.97 -6.12 4.81
N PRO A 21 12.10 -5.62 5.35
CA PRO A 21 12.86 -4.55 4.72
C PRO A 21 13.47 -4.93 3.36
N ALA A 22 13.74 -6.20 3.10
CA ALA A 22 14.30 -6.64 1.82
C ALA A 22 13.23 -6.63 0.72
N ALA A 23 12.02 -7.09 1.05
CA ALA A 23 10.89 -7.02 0.13
C ALA A 23 10.40 -5.57 -0.05
N LEU A 24 10.42 -4.75 1.01
CA LEU A 24 10.18 -3.31 0.91
C LEU A 24 11.20 -2.63 -0.01
N ALA A 25 12.50 -2.96 0.12
CA ALA A 25 13.55 -2.41 -0.73
C ALA A 25 13.43 -2.86 -2.20
N ARG A 26 13.00 -4.11 -2.43
CA ARG A 26 12.70 -4.62 -3.78
C ARG A 26 11.51 -3.92 -4.39
N LEU A 27 10.44 -3.73 -3.61
CA LEU A 27 9.27 -3.00 -4.07
C LEU A 27 9.61 -1.51 -4.31
N ALA A 28 10.33 -0.85 -3.40
CA ALA A 28 10.75 0.55 -3.58
C ALA A 28 11.68 0.76 -4.79
N GLN A 29 12.45 -0.27 -5.15
CA GLN A 29 13.26 -0.28 -6.37
C GLN A 29 12.46 -0.70 -7.62
N SER A 30 11.26 -1.25 -7.45
CA SER A 30 10.38 -1.67 -8.53
C SER A 30 9.79 -0.46 -9.26
N GLY A 31 9.54 -0.64 -10.56
CA GLY A 31 8.92 0.40 -11.38
C GLY A 31 7.51 0.74 -10.90
N GLU A 32 6.83 -0.25 -10.33
CA GLU A 32 5.46 -0.19 -9.84
C GLU A 32 5.34 0.70 -8.60
N ALA A 33 6.27 0.62 -7.63
CA ALA A 33 6.24 1.55 -6.49
C ALA A 33 6.51 2.99 -6.91
N ARG A 34 7.43 3.21 -7.86
CA ARG A 34 7.68 4.54 -8.43
C ARG A 34 6.45 5.07 -9.14
N GLN A 35 5.75 4.21 -9.88
CA GLN A 35 4.51 4.54 -10.57
C GLN A 35 3.39 4.85 -9.58
N LEU A 36 3.32 4.12 -8.45
CA LEU A 36 2.35 4.36 -7.38
C LEU A 36 2.60 5.72 -6.74
N VAL A 37 3.85 6.01 -6.40
CA VAL A 37 4.25 7.33 -5.86
C VAL A 37 3.98 8.43 -6.88
N SER A 38 4.18 8.21 -8.18
CA SER A 38 3.85 9.18 -9.22
C SER A 38 2.35 9.48 -9.30
N LEU A 39 1.50 8.45 -9.26
CA LEU A 39 0.04 8.64 -9.27
C LEU A 39 -0.46 9.31 -7.99
N LEU A 40 0.11 8.94 -6.84
CA LEU A 40 -0.18 9.60 -5.57
C LEU A 40 0.30 11.06 -5.56
N LYS A 41 1.44 11.37 -6.20
CA LYS A 41 1.92 12.75 -6.40
C LYS A 41 1.00 13.54 -7.33
N GLN A 42 0.49 12.93 -8.40
CA GLN A 42 -0.48 13.57 -9.30
C GLN A 42 -1.79 13.91 -8.58
N SER A 43 -2.21 13.10 -7.61
CA SER A 43 -3.38 13.39 -6.77
C SER A 43 -3.12 14.49 -5.73
N GLY A 44 -1.87 14.92 -5.55
CA GLY A 44 -1.45 16.06 -4.72
C GLY A 44 -1.43 15.74 -3.23
N GLY A 45 -0.42 16.25 -2.51
CA GLY A 45 -0.36 16.11 -1.05
C GLY A 45 0.18 14.78 -0.54
N VAL A 46 0.87 14.00 -1.38
CA VAL A 46 1.40 12.68 -0.94
C VAL A 46 2.42 12.81 0.18
N GLN A 47 3.18 13.91 0.22
CA GLN A 47 4.17 14.14 1.27
C GLN A 47 3.49 14.44 2.60
N GLU A 48 2.47 15.30 2.60
CA GLU A 48 1.63 15.57 3.77
C GLU A 48 0.91 14.32 4.25
N ALA A 49 0.33 13.54 3.33
CA ALA A 49 -0.36 12.30 3.65
C ALA A 49 0.58 11.21 4.18
N ALA A 50 1.79 11.08 3.61
CA ALA A 50 2.81 10.16 4.10
C ALA A 50 3.34 10.60 5.47
N ARG A 51 3.47 11.90 5.71
CA ARG A 51 3.90 12.45 6.99
C ARG A 51 2.82 12.28 8.06
N ALA A 52 1.56 12.58 7.74
CA ALA A 52 0.43 12.31 8.61
C ALA A 52 0.36 10.81 8.96
N ALA A 53 0.52 9.92 7.98
CA ALA A 53 0.54 8.48 8.22
C ALA A 53 1.72 8.05 9.12
N ALA A 54 2.91 8.66 8.95
CA ALA A 54 4.06 8.43 9.82
C ALA A 54 3.82 8.97 11.26
N ASP A 55 3.08 10.06 11.39
CA ASP A 55 2.66 10.66 12.66
C ASP A 55 1.46 9.92 13.32
N GLY A 56 0.92 8.90 12.65
CA GLY A 56 -0.18 8.06 13.15
C GLY A 56 -1.57 8.40 12.63
N ASP A 57 -1.69 9.36 11.71
CA ASP A 57 -2.92 9.73 10.99
C ASP A 57 -2.85 9.32 9.50
N PRO A 58 -3.19 8.06 9.18
CA PRO A 58 -3.24 7.59 7.80
C PRO A 58 -4.48 8.10 7.04
N GLY A 59 -5.35 8.92 7.62
CA GLY A 59 -6.64 9.31 7.04
C GLY A 59 -6.51 10.00 5.68
N GLN A 60 -5.53 10.91 5.55
CA GLN A 60 -5.23 11.56 4.26
C GLN A 60 -4.72 10.56 3.23
N LEU A 61 -3.81 9.65 3.64
CA LEU A 61 -3.28 8.63 2.75
C LEU A 61 -4.39 7.69 2.27
N MET A 62 -5.31 7.32 3.15
CA MET A 62 -6.47 6.48 2.83
C MET A 62 -7.40 7.15 1.82
N GLN A 63 -7.71 8.44 1.98
CA GLN A 63 -8.52 9.18 0.99
C GLN A 63 -7.83 9.31 -0.37
N MET A 64 -6.50 9.42 -0.40
CA MET A 64 -5.74 9.42 -1.64
C MET A 64 -5.76 8.04 -2.28
N MET A 65 -5.56 7.00 -1.49
CA MET A 65 -5.66 5.61 -1.93
C MET A 65 -7.05 5.30 -2.48
N ASP A 66 -8.11 5.74 -1.81
CA ASP A 66 -9.48 5.49 -2.24
C ASP A 66 -9.78 6.17 -3.57
N ARG A 67 -9.30 7.41 -3.76
CA ARG A 67 -9.36 8.10 -5.06
C ARG A 67 -8.54 7.38 -6.13
N LEU A 68 -7.36 6.86 -5.78
CA LEU A 68 -6.52 6.11 -6.70
C LEU A 68 -7.19 4.79 -7.12
N LEU A 69 -7.75 4.03 -6.18
CA LEU A 69 -8.47 2.78 -6.40
C LEU A 69 -9.78 3.00 -7.17
N ASN A 70 -10.38 4.19 -7.07
CA ASN A 70 -11.52 4.57 -7.89
C ASN A 70 -11.16 4.72 -9.38
N THR A 71 -9.87 4.83 -9.71
CA THR A 71 -9.40 4.84 -11.09
C THR A 71 -9.00 3.43 -11.53
N ARG A 72 -9.28 3.09 -12.78
CA ARG A 72 -8.89 1.80 -13.36
C ARG A 72 -7.37 1.59 -13.29
N GLU A 73 -6.59 2.60 -13.64
CA GLU A 73 -5.13 2.53 -13.65
C GLU A 73 -4.55 2.36 -12.23
N GLY A 74 -5.12 3.05 -11.24
CA GLY A 74 -4.70 2.94 -9.85
C GLY A 74 -5.06 1.61 -9.22
N ALA A 75 -6.26 1.08 -9.48
CA ALA A 75 -6.67 -0.26 -9.03
C ALA A 75 -5.77 -1.36 -9.61
N GLU A 76 -5.54 -1.35 -10.93
CA GLU A 76 -4.67 -2.33 -11.59
C GLU A 76 -3.22 -2.24 -11.08
N LEU A 77 -2.72 -1.04 -10.77
CA LEU A 77 -1.38 -0.86 -10.23
C LEU A 77 -1.26 -1.42 -8.80
N VAL A 78 -2.21 -1.13 -7.92
CA VAL A 78 -2.22 -1.66 -6.54
C VAL A 78 -2.34 -3.17 -6.53
N GLU A 79 -3.15 -3.74 -7.43
CA GLU A 79 -3.30 -5.17 -7.59
C GLU A 79 -1.98 -5.83 -8.02
N ARG A 80 -1.27 -5.26 -9.01
CA ARG A 80 0.05 -5.75 -9.43
C ARG A 80 1.08 -5.70 -8.31
N ILE A 81 1.13 -4.60 -7.56
CA ILE A 81 2.02 -4.43 -6.40
C ILE A 81 1.71 -5.49 -5.34
N SER A 82 0.42 -5.74 -5.08
CA SER A 82 -0.03 -6.77 -4.14
C SER A 82 0.39 -8.17 -4.59
N TRP A 83 0.25 -8.47 -5.88
CA TRP A 83 0.67 -9.73 -6.48
C TRP A 83 2.19 -9.94 -6.38
N GLN A 84 2.97 -8.91 -6.70
CA GLN A 84 4.42 -8.95 -6.67
C GLN A 84 4.97 -9.05 -5.24
N ALA A 85 4.33 -8.39 -4.28
CA ALA A 85 4.63 -8.55 -2.85
C ALA A 85 4.37 -10.00 -2.39
N LYS A 86 3.22 -10.58 -2.78
CA LYS A 86 2.86 -11.96 -2.44
C LYS A 86 3.78 -13.00 -3.08
N GLU A 87 4.15 -12.83 -4.36
CA GLU A 87 5.15 -13.69 -5.01
C GLU A 87 6.54 -13.56 -4.40
N SER A 88 6.86 -12.40 -3.82
CA SER A 88 8.12 -12.19 -3.11
C SER A 88 8.19 -12.93 -1.77
N GLY A 89 7.13 -13.67 -1.38
CA GLY A 89 7.09 -14.45 -0.13
C GLY A 89 6.58 -13.65 1.08
N LEU A 90 5.95 -12.49 0.84
CA LEU A 90 5.25 -11.75 1.88
C LEU A 90 3.83 -12.29 1.99
N SER A 91 3.58 -13.06 3.05
CA SER A 91 2.27 -13.65 3.38
C SER A 91 2.13 -13.89 4.87
#